data_AF-A0A074WXU5-F1
#
_entry.id   AF-A0A074WXU5-F1
#
_cell.length_a   1.000
_cell.length_b   1.000
_cell.length_c   1.000
_cell.angle_alpha   90.00
_cell.angle_beta   90.00
_cell.angle_gamma   90.00
#
_symmetry.space_group_name_H-M   'P 1'
#
loop_
_entity.id
_entity.type
_entity.pdbx_description
1 polymer ?
#
loop_
_entity_poly.entity_id
_entity_poly.type
_entity_poly.pdbx_seq_one_letter_code
_entity_poly.pdbx_strand_id
1 'polypeptide(L)'
;MQTRKDEAIPSFLRETPMDTPSTLGYIKTQISAIYTAAVKIPDSDDDKDEQALHIDHDTYARIYTAVFDYTRLSDKGPKTQQQSLTVRGEILFRHLSAEIRRYCEYIRDRIFSVGSNDEMVDGVQARKVLKIYMSCYGRFSKLSLLVKNLMGFWNRHWVRHQWALRKISVSSVEELHKMIWKEEVLEQKGLEEVMDAVAVLRKLDGGMSEYNSALVKDVVKSLSGLGVTLES
;
A
#
# COMPACT_ATOMS: atom_id res chain seq x y z
N MET A 1 -41.35 4.13 -8.65
CA MET A 1 -40.71 3.16 -7.73
C MET A 1 -39.69 2.37 -8.54
N GLN A 2 -38.41 2.76 -8.46
CA GLN A 2 -37.34 2.11 -9.23
C GLN A 2 -36.83 0.93 -8.41
N THR A 3 -37.10 -0.28 -8.87
CA THR A 3 -36.55 -1.51 -8.28
C THR A 3 -35.03 -1.49 -8.47
N ARG A 4 -34.28 -1.27 -7.39
CA ARG A 4 -32.84 -1.61 -7.34
C ARG A 4 -32.74 -3.09 -7.72
N LYS A 5 -32.10 -3.39 -8.84
CA LYS A 5 -31.61 -4.74 -9.08
C LYS A 5 -30.52 -4.96 -8.04
N ASP A 6 -30.81 -5.77 -7.03
CA ASP A 6 -29.78 -6.34 -6.18
C ASP A 6 -28.80 -7.07 -7.12
N GLU A 7 -27.62 -6.49 -7.35
CA GLU A 7 -26.56 -7.15 -8.08
C GLU A 7 -26.16 -8.38 -7.27
N ALA A 8 -26.65 -9.53 -7.73
CA ALA A 8 -26.46 -10.80 -7.05
C ALA A 8 -24.97 -11.05 -6.83
N ILE A 9 -24.58 -11.26 -5.56
CA ILE A 9 -23.24 -11.76 -5.19
C ILE A 9 -22.90 -12.91 -6.15
N PRO A 10 -21.75 -12.84 -6.88
CA PRO A 10 -21.36 -13.86 -7.84
C PRO A 10 -21.48 -15.27 -7.25
N SER A 11 -22.02 -16.21 -8.03
CA SER A 11 -22.29 -17.59 -7.58
C SER A 11 -21.06 -18.27 -7.00
N PHE A 12 -19.87 -18.03 -7.56
CA PHE A 12 -18.62 -18.60 -7.08
C PHE A 12 -18.26 -18.18 -5.64
N LEU A 13 -18.65 -16.97 -5.19
CA LEU A 13 -18.43 -16.56 -3.80
C LEU A 13 -19.33 -17.33 -2.83
N ARG A 14 -20.53 -17.73 -3.28
CA ARG A 14 -21.45 -18.57 -2.50
C ARG A 14 -20.96 -20.02 -2.37
N GLU A 15 -20.06 -20.45 -3.26
CA GLU A 15 -19.51 -21.80 -3.34
C GLU A 15 -18.00 -21.87 -3.08
N THR A 16 -17.44 -20.89 -2.33
CA THR A 16 -16.02 -20.89 -1.94
C THR A 16 -15.52 -22.23 -1.34
N PRO A 17 -16.32 -23.00 -0.54
CA PRO A 17 -15.92 -24.33 -0.09
C PRO A 17 -15.77 -25.39 -1.20
N MET A 18 -16.42 -25.19 -2.35
CA MET A 18 -16.43 -26.11 -3.49
C MET A 18 -15.40 -25.73 -4.56
N ASP A 19 -15.02 -24.44 -4.63
CA ASP A 19 -14.01 -23.94 -5.56
C ASP A 19 -13.07 -22.90 -4.90
N THR A 20 -12.30 -23.38 -3.92
CA THR A 20 -11.29 -22.58 -3.22
C THR A 20 -10.22 -21.98 -4.16
N PRO A 21 -9.70 -22.71 -5.18
CA PRO A 21 -8.74 -22.15 -6.13
C PRO A 21 -9.28 -20.94 -6.91
N SER A 22 -10.53 -20.96 -7.38
CA SER A 22 -11.12 -19.82 -8.08
C SER A 22 -11.31 -18.61 -7.18
N THR A 23 -11.75 -18.80 -5.92
CA THR A 23 -11.83 -17.69 -4.97
C THR A 23 -10.46 -17.07 -4.70
N LEU A 24 -9.41 -17.88 -4.54
CA LEU A 24 -8.04 -17.38 -4.42
C LEU A 24 -7.61 -16.61 -5.67
N GLY A 25 -7.88 -17.16 -6.86
CA GLY A 25 -7.58 -16.51 -8.14
C GLY A 25 -8.22 -15.12 -8.24
N TYR A 26 -9.51 -15.04 -7.92
CA TYR A 26 -10.24 -13.77 -7.86
C TYR A 26 -9.59 -12.78 -6.89
N ILE A 27 -9.31 -13.19 -5.64
CA ILE A 27 -8.67 -12.32 -4.64
C ILE A 27 -7.34 -11.77 -5.19
N LYS A 28 -6.49 -12.63 -5.75
CA LYS A 28 -5.20 -12.23 -6.30
C LYS A 28 -5.37 -11.20 -7.42
N THR A 29 -6.24 -11.47 -8.38
CA THR A 29 -6.52 -10.56 -9.49
C THR A 29 -7.01 -9.20 -9.00
N GLN A 30 -7.91 -9.17 -8.02
CA GLN A 30 -8.43 -7.91 -7.48
C GLN A 30 -7.34 -7.12 -6.75
N ILE A 31 -6.52 -7.77 -5.92
CA ILE A 31 -5.38 -7.12 -5.26
C ILE A 31 -4.42 -6.54 -6.31
N SER A 32 -4.00 -7.32 -7.30
CA SER A 32 -3.09 -6.84 -8.35
C SER A 32 -3.69 -5.68 -9.16
N ALA A 33 -5.00 -5.71 -9.43
CA ALA A 33 -5.70 -4.61 -10.10
C ALA A 33 -5.68 -3.31 -9.30
N ILE A 34 -5.87 -3.40 -7.97
CA ILE A 34 -5.81 -2.26 -7.05
C ILE A 34 -4.43 -1.59 -7.10
N TYR A 35 -3.34 -2.35 -7.01
CA TYR A 35 -1.98 -1.79 -7.11
C TYR A 35 -1.66 -1.25 -8.51
N THR A 36 -2.12 -1.94 -9.56
CA THR A 36 -1.96 -1.46 -10.94
C THR A 36 -2.69 -0.15 -11.18
N ALA A 37 -3.89 0.02 -10.61
CA ALA A 37 -4.64 1.26 -10.69
C ALA A 37 -3.94 2.39 -9.91
N ALA A 38 -3.38 2.08 -8.73
CA ALA A 38 -2.66 3.05 -7.90
C ALA A 38 -1.47 3.69 -8.64
N VAL A 39 -0.75 2.90 -9.43
CA VAL A 39 0.39 3.36 -10.25
C VAL A 39 -0.03 4.39 -11.30
N LYS A 40 -1.22 4.24 -11.89
CA LYS A 40 -1.70 5.05 -13.02
C LYS A 40 -2.23 6.43 -12.62
N ILE A 41 -2.36 6.71 -11.32
CA ILE A 41 -2.82 8.01 -10.86
C ILE A 41 -1.76 9.07 -11.23
N PRO A 42 -2.12 10.11 -12.00
CA PRO A 42 -1.19 11.18 -12.36
C PRO A 42 -0.69 11.92 -11.11
N ASP A 43 0.48 12.55 -11.22
CA ASP A 43 0.89 13.56 -10.23
C ASP A 43 0.22 14.86 -10.66
N SER A 44 -0.88 15.26 -10.04
CA SER A 44 -1.37 16.62 -10.24
C SER A 44 -0.77 17.53 -9.16
N ASP A 45 -0.26 18.69 -9.58
CA ASP A 45 0.27 19.74 -8.70
C ASP A 45 -0.87 20.52 -8.00
N ASP A 46 -2.12 20.14 -8.25
CA ASP A 46 -3.32 20.86 -7.81
C ASP A 46 -3.90 20.13 -6.59
N ASP A 47 -4.22 20.87 -5.53
CA ASP A 47 -4.88 20.41 -4.29
C ASP A 47 -6.27 19.73 -4.50
N LYS A 48 -6.61 19.39 -5.75
CA LYS A 48 -7.82 18.69 -6.19
C LYS A 48 -7.60 17.18 -6.39
N ASP A 49 -6.51 16.61 -5.88
CA ASP A 49 -6.23 15.16 -5.90
C ASP A 49 -7.08 14.38 -4.88
N GLU A 50 -8.38 14.45 -5.12
CA GLU A 50 -9.42 13.55 -4.61
C GLU A 50 -9.82 12.50 -5.66
N GLN A 51 -8.99 12.28 -6.71
CA GLN A 51 -8.97 10.97 -7.38
C GLN A 51 -8.31 9.95 -6.45
N ALA A 52 -8.97 9.74 -5.31
CA ALA A 52 -8.68 8.68 -4.38
C ALA A 52 -8.82 7.36 -5.13
N LEU A 53 -8.06 6.37 -4.68
CA LEU A 53 -8.26 4.98 -5.05
C LEU A 53 -9.67 4.56 -4.62
N HIS A 54 -10.67 4.86 -5.45
CA HIS A 54 -12.07 4.70 -5.12
C HIS A 54 -12.54 3.37 -5.70
N ILE A 55 -12.80 2.43 -4.81
CA ILE A 55 -13.49 1.19 -5.14
C ILE A 55 -14.94 1.41 -4.79
N ASP A 56 -15.84 1.17 -5.75
CA ASP A 56 -17.27 1.23 -5.47
C ASP A 56 -17.67 0.24 -4.37
N HIS A 57 -18.76 0.54 -3.66
CA HIS A 57 -19.19 -0.23 -2.51
C HIS A 57 -19.40 -1.72 -2.84
N ASP A 58 -19.91 -2.03 -4.02
CA ASP A 58 -20.24 -3.41 -4.39
C ASP A 58 -18.97 -4.21 -4.68
N THR A 59 -18.00 -3.61 -5.39
CA THR A 59 -16.68 -4.21 -5.58
C THR A 59 -15.96 -4.40 -4.25
N TYR A 60 -16.02 -3.41 -3.35
CA TYR A 60 -15.46 -3.52 -2.01
C TYR A 60 -16.08 -4.70 -1.25
N ALA A 61 -17.41 -4.80 -1.21
CA ALA A 61 -18.12 -5.87 -0.54
C ALA A 61 -17.79 -7.24 -1.14
N ARG A 62 -17.69 -7.35 -2.47
CA ARG A 62 -17.31 -8.60 -3.15
C ARG A 62 -15.90 -9.06 -2.78
N ILE A 63 -14.91 -8.17 -2.78
CA ILE A 63 -13.53 -8.49 -2.42
C ILE A 63 -13.45 -8.89 -0.95
N TYR A 64 -14.08 -8.10 -0.06
CA TYR A 64 -14.10 -8.39 1.37
C TYR A 64 -14.70 -9.76 1.67
N THR A 65 -15.86 -10.08 1.07
CA THR A 65 -16.53 -11.38 1.24
C THR A 65 -15.66 -12.51 0.71
N ALA A 66 -15.01 -12.34 -0.45
CA ALA A 66 -14.09 -13.35 -0.98
C ALA A 66 -12.96 -13.66 0.00
N VAL A 67 -12.31 -12.63 0.55
CA VAL A 67 -11.25 -12.79 1.55
C VAL A 67 -11.78 -13.46 2.81
N PHE A 68 -12.95 -13.02 3.29
CA PHE A 68 -13.60 -13.61 4.46
C PHE A 68 -13.89 -15.09 4.26
N ASP A 69 -14.57 -15.47 3.17
CA ASP A 69 -14.95 -16.86 2.94
C ASP A 69 -13.71 -17.74 2.74
N TYR A 70 -12.74 -17.31 1.93
CA TYR A 70 -11.48 -18.04 1.70
C TYR A 70 -10.72 -18.32 3.00
N THR A 71 -10.73 -17.36 3.93
CA THR A 71 -10.01 -17.50 5.21
C THR A 71 -10.83 -18.17 6.31
N ARG A 72 -12.17 -18.14 6.24
CA ARG A 72 -13.04 -18.79 7.23
C ARG A 72 -13.20 -20.29 7.00
N LEU A 73 -12.99 -20.79 5.78
CA LEU A 73 -13.18 -22.20 5.43
C LEU A 73 -12.64 -23.14 6.53
N SER A 74 -13.52 -23.96 7.11
CA SER A 74 -13.13 -24.82 8.23
C SER A 74 -12.28 -25.98 7.75
N ASP A 75 -11.26 -26.35 8.53
CA ASP A 75 -10.48 -27.59 8.39
C ASP A 75 -11.32 -28.86 8.67
N LYS A 76 -12.66 -28.77 8.70
CA LYS A 76 -13.62 -29.87 8.90
C LYS A 76 -14.41 -30.28 7.65
N GLY A 77 -14.16 -29.68 6.49
CA GLY A 77 -14.71 -30.11 5.18
C GLY A 77 -14.13 -31.44 4.63
N PRO A 78 -14.59 -31.90 3.45
CA PRO A 78 -14.08 -33.12 2.82
C PRO A 78 -12.58 -33.01 2.49
N LYS A 79 -11.81 -34.03 2.88
CA LYS A 79 -10.32 -34.07 2.93
C LYS A 79 -9.59 -33.72 1.64
N THR A 80 -10.26 -33.74 0.49
CA THR A 80 -9.65 -33.60 -0.85
C THR A 80 -9.33 -32.17 -1.27
N GLN A 81 -9.79 -31.13 -0.55
CA GLN A 81 -9.47 -29.72 -0.86
C GLN A 81 -9.05 -28.88 0.36
N GLN A 82 -8.70 -29.52 1.47
CA GLN A 82 -8.39 -28.81 2.72
C GLN A 82 -6.95 -28.31 2.75
N GLN A 83 -6.75 -27.04 2.42
CA GLN A 83 -5.58 -26.30 2.88
C GLN A 83 -5.90 -25.72 4.26
N SER A 84 -5.01 -25.91 5.24
CA SER A 84 -5.20 -25.32 6.57
C SER A 84 -5.24 -23.79 6.50
N LEU A 85 -5.90 -23.15 7.47
CA LEU A 85 -5.89 -21.68 7.60
C LEU A 85 -4.47 -21.11 7.59
N THR A 86 -3.50 -21.83 8.17
CA THR A 86 -2.08 -21.47 8.14
C THR A 86 -1.58 -21.32 6.71
N VAL A 87 -1.76 -22.35 5.86
CA VAL A 87 -1.30 -22.36 4.46
C VAL A 87 -2.02 -21.29 3.64
N ARG A 88 -3.35 -21.19 3.76
CA ARG A 88 -4.14 -20.22 2.99
C ARG A 88 -3.75 -18.78 3.31
N GLY A 89 -3.58 -18.46 4.59
CA GLY A 89 -3.17 -17.12 5.00
C GLY A 89 -1.73 -16.80 4.61
N GLU A 90 -0.83 -17.79 4.56
CA GLU A 90 0.54 -17.60 4.07
C GLU A 90 0.57 -17.29 2.58
N ILE A 91 -0.27 -17.96 1.78
CA ILE A 91 -0.40 -17.66 0.35
C ILE A 91 -0.84 -16.21 0.14
N LEU A 92 -1.83 -15.73 0.92
CA LEU A 92 -2.26 -14.32 0.86
C LEU A 92 -1.15 -13.36 1.30
N PHE A 93 -0.40 -13.70 2.36
CA PHE A 93 0.73 -12.90 2.84
C PHE A 93 1.80 -12.73 1.76
N ARG A 94 2.18 -13.83 1.11
CA ARG A 94 3.19 -13.84 0.05
C ARG A 94 2.73 -13.05 -1.17
N HIS A 95 1.47 -13.25 -1.60
CA HIS A 95 0.91 -12.52 -2.74
C HIS A 95 0.86 -11.02 -2.46
N LEU A 96 0.30 -10.62 -1.31
CA LEU A 96 0.23 -9.22 -0.95
C LEU A 96 1.61 -8.57 -0.85
N SER A 97 2.56 -9.24 -0.20
CA SER A 97 3.95 -8.75 -0.11
C SER A 97 4.57 -8.50 -1.49
N ALA A 98 4.34 -9.41 -2.44
CA ALA A 98 4.85 -9.26 -3.81
C ALA A 98 4.23 -8.06 -4.55
N GLU A 99 2.91 -7.84 -4.39
CA GLU A 99 2.23 -6.70 -5.02
C GLU A 99 2.67 -5.36 -4.41
N ILE A 100 2.86 -5.29 -3.09
CA ILE A 100 3.40 -4.09 -2.43
C ILE A 100 4.82 -3.80 -2.93
N ARG A 101 5.69 -4.82 -3.01
CA ARG A 101 7.06 -4.64 -3.51
C ARG A 101 7.09 -4.11 -4.92
N ARG A 102 6.36 -4.74 -5.83
CA ARG A 102 6.24 -4.29 -7.23
C ARG A 102 5.76 -2.85 -7.34
N TYR A 103 4.78 -2.45 -6.51
CA TYR A 103 4.33 -1.07 -6.44
C TYR A 103 5.45 -0.14 -5.94
N CYS A 104 6.13 -0.50 -4.86
CA CYS A 104 7.19 0.31 -4.28
C CYS A 104 8.40 0.46 -5.21
N GLU A 105 8.80 -0.58 -5.93
CA GLU A 105 9.86 -0.55 -6.95
C GLU A 105 9.55 0.51 -8.02
N TYR A 106 8.32 0.48 -8.57
CA TYR A 106 7.88 1.48 -9.53
C TYR A 106 7.90 2.90 -8.96
N ILE A 107 7.44 3.05 -7.72
CA ILE A 107 7.40 4.35 -7.04
C ILE A 107 8.80 4.89 -6.75
N ARG A 108 9.75 4.04 -6.35
CA ARG A 108 11.15 4.42 -6.17
C ARG A 108 11.70 5.03 -7.45
N ASP A 109 11.55 4.33 -8.57
CA ASP A 109 12.06 4.80 -9.86
C ASP A 109 11.40 6.12 -10.26
N ARG A 110 10.10 6.30 -9.97
CA ARG A 110 9.36 7.55 -10.19
C ARG A 110 9.89 8.72 -9.33
N ILE A 111 10.21 8.48 -8.07
CA ILE A 111 10.71 9.53 -7.15
C ILE A 111 12.10 9.99 -7.56
N PHE A 112 13.01 9.05 -7.83
CA PHE A 112 14.44 9.33 -7.94
C PHE A 112 14.96 9.46 -9.39
N SER A 113 14.14 9.16 -10.41
CA SER A 113 14.48 9.45 -11.82
C SER A 113 14.58 10.96 -12.13
N VAL A 114 14.04 11.81 -11.26
CA VAL A 114 14.12 13.27 -11.40
C VAL A 114 15.47 13.83 -10.96
N GLY A 115 16.23 13.06 -10.17
CA GLY A 115 17.55 13.44 -9.66
C GLY A 115 18.66 13.51 -10.71
N SER A 116 18.42 13.04 -11.94
CA SER A 116 19.47 12.82 -12.95
C SER A 116 19.73 14.00 -13.89
N ASN A 117 18.97 15.09 -13.80
CA ASN A 117 19.13 16.25 -14.68
C ASN A 117 20.03 17.31 -14.02
N ASP A 118 21.30 17.32 -14.38
CA ASP A 118 22.38 18.22 -13.91
C ASP A 118 22.14 19.73 -14.12
N GLU A 119 21.04 20.14 -14.75
CA GLU A 119 20.78 21.54 -15.13
C GLU A 119 19.90 22.32 -14.13
N MET A 120 19.40 21.71 -13.05
CA MET A 120 18.55 22.39 -12.07
C MET A 120 19.34 22.96 -10.90
N VAL A 121 18.96 24.15 -10.44
CA VAL A 121 19.46 24.72 -9.17
C VAL A 121 19.09 23.78 -8.02
N ASP A 122 20.05 23.43 -7.16
CA ASP A 122 19.92 22.45 -6.07
C ASP A 122 18.61 22.59 -5.27
N GLY A 123 18.19 23.81 -4.96
CA GLY A 123 16.94 24.07 -4.22
C GLY A 123 15.65 23.75 -4.98
N VAL A 124 15.65 23.88 -6.30
CA VAL A 124 14.51 23.52 -7.16
C VAL A 124 14.41 22.00 -7.27
N GLN A 125 15.55 21.33 -7.47
CA GLN A 125 15.63 19.88 -7.53
C GLN A 125 15.22 19.22 -6.22
N ALA A 126 15.77 19.68 -5.08
CA ALA A 126 15.42 19.20 -3.75
C ALA A 126 13.90 19.33 -3.48
N ARG A 127 13.32 20.49 -3.81
CA ARG A 127 11.86 20.70 -3.69
C ARG A 127 11.08 19.71 -4.53
N LYS A 128 11.50 19.49 -5.79
CA LYS A 128 10.81 18.59 -6.70
C LYS A 128 10.84 17.15 -6.21
N VAL A 129 12.00 16.66 -5.75
CA VAL A 129 12.15 15.33 -5.15
C VAL A 129 11.21 15.18 -3.95
N LEU A 130 11.22 16.12 -3.01
CA LEU A 130 10.37 16.03 -1.80
C LEU A 130 8.87 16.13 -2.12
N LYS A 131 8.46 16.95 -3.09
CA LYS A 131 7.06 17.00 -3.56
C LYS A 131 6.61 15.66 -4.13
N ILE A 132 7.40 15.06 -5.02
CA ILE A 132 7.07 13.78 -5.65
C ILE A 132 7.04 12.67 -4.59
N TYR A 133 8.02 12.64 -3.69
CA TYR A 133 8.05 11.73 -2.55
C TYR A 133 6.77 11.85 -1.71
N MET A 134 6.37 13.06 -1.32
CA MET A 134 5.18 13.27 -0.48
C MET A 134 3.88 12.90 -1.20
N SER A 135 3.74 13.22 -2.49
CA SER A 135 2.60 12.79 -3.30
C SER A 135 2.52 11.26 -3.38
N CYS A 136 3.64 10.59 -3.64
CA CYS A 136 3.71 9.13 -3.66
C CYS A 136 3.39 8.51 -2.30
N TYR A 137 3.96 9.04 -1.21
CA TYR A 137 3.73 8.56 0.14
C TYR A 137 2.29 8.76 0.60
N GLY A 138 1.67 9.89 0.26
CA GLY A 138 0.27 10.16 0.55
C GLY A 138 -0.67 9.15 -0.11
N ARG A 139 -0.46 8.87 -1.41
CA ARG A 139 -1.21 7.83 -2.15
C ARG A 139 -0.98 6.44 -1.57
N PHE A 140 0.27 6.12 -1.26
CA PHE A 140 0.64 4.85 -0.63
C PHE A 140 -0.05 4.65 0.72
N SER A 141 -0.13 5.69 1.54
CA SER A 141 -0.81 5.66 2.84
C SER A 141 -2.31 5.38 2.70
N LYS A 142 -2.97 6.02 1.73
CA LYS A 142 -4.39 5.77 1.39
C LYS A 142 -4.61 4.34 0.89
N LEU A 143 -3.74 3.86 -0.01
CA LEU A 143 -3.77 2.50 -0.54
C LEU A 143 -3.59 1.44 0.57
N SER A 144 -2.60 1.64 1.44
CA SER A 144 -2.34 0.78 2.59
C SER A 144 -3.56 0.64 3.51
N LEU A 145 -4.23 1.75 3.80
CA LEU A 145 -5.45 1.76 4.61
C LEU A 145 -6.60 1.01 3.92
N LEU A 146 -6.80 1.23 2.63
CA LEU A 146 -7.83 0.53 1.85
C LEU A 146 -7.60 -0.98 1.86
N VAL A 147 -6.38 -1.43 1.56
CA VAL A 147 -6.05 -2.86 1.51
C VAL A 147 -6.16 -3.51 2.89
N LYS A 148 -5.74 -2.81 3.96
CA LYS A 148 -5.96 -3.26 5.35
C LYS A 148 -7.45 -3.46 5.65
N ASN A 149 -8.31 -2.57 5.17
CA ASN A 149 -9.75 -2.65 5.40
C ASN A 149 -10.38 -3.80 4.61
N LEU A 150 -10.04 -3.94 3.32
CA LEU A 150 -10.45 -5.05 2.46
C LEU A 150 -10.06 -6.41 3.04
N MET A 151 -8.84 -6.49 3.60
CA MET A 151 -8.32 -7.72 4.20
C MET A 151 -8.55 -7.80 5.70
N GLY A 152 -9.51 -7.04 6.24
CA GLY A 152 -9.68 -6.84 7.69
C GLY A 152 -9.86 -8.12 8.49
N PHE A 153 -10.58 -9.12 7.96
CA PHE A 153 -10.74 -10.42 8.62
C PHE A 153 -9.41 -11.20 8.67
N TRP A 154 -8.74 -11.34 7.53
CA TRP A 154 -7.42 -11.98 7.44
C TRP A 154 -6.37 -11.30 8.34
N ASN A 155 -6.36 -9.97 8.37
CA ASN A 155 -5.49 -9.19 9.25
C ASN A 155 -5.75 -9.51 10.73
N ARG A 156 -7.01 -9.58 11.16
CA ARG A 156 -7.35 -9.85 12.56
C ARG A 156 -7.06 -11.29 12.99
N HIS A 157 -7.37 -12.27 12.14
CA HIS A 157 -7.38 -13.68 12.55
C HIS A 157 -6.13 -14.45 12.13
N TRP A 158 -5.46 -14.05 11.05
CA TRP A 158 -4.24 -14.71 10.60
C TRP A 158 -3.01 -13.86 10.90
N VAL A 159 -2.91 -12.62 10.42
CA VAL A 159 -1.69 -11.79 10.57
C VAL A 159 -1.34 -11.57 12.04
N ARG A 160 -2.29 -11.07 12.85
CA ARG A 160 -2.06 -10.87 14.30
C ARG A 160 -1.72 -12.16 15.03
N HIS A 161 -2.31 -13.28 14.62
CA HIS A 161 -2.02 -14.58 15.23
C HIS A 161 -0.61 -15.05 14.89
N GLN A 162 -0.18 -14.97 13.62
CA GLN A 162 1.19 -15.33 13.22
C GLN A 162 2.24 -14.44 13.89
N TRP A 163 1.94 -13.14 14.03
CA TRP A 163 2.80 -12.20 14.75
C TRP A 163 2.94 -12.57 16.23
N ALA A 164 1.83 -12.90 16.90
CA ALA A 164 1.85 -13.35 18.31
C ALA A 164 2.68 -14.65 18.48
N LEU A 165 2.66 -15.52 17.48
CA LEU A 165 3.51 -16.72 17.40
C LEU A 165 4.96 -16.44 16.98
N ARG A 166 5.33 -15.18 16.74
CA ARG A 166 6.66 -14.74 16.24
C ARG A 166 7.06 -15.37 14.90
N LYS A 167 6.08 -15.75 14.09
CA LYS A 167 6.31 -16.35 12.76
C LYS A 167 6.46 -15.31 11.64
N ILE A 168 5.94 -14.11 11.86
CA ILE A 168 6.13 -12.95 10.98
C ILE A 168 6.57 -11.75 11.82
N SER A 169 7.30 -10.82 11.22
CA SER A 169 7.83 -9.62 11.86
C SER A 169 6.81 -8.48 12.00
N VAL A 170 5.70 -8.54 11.26
CA VAL A 170 4.71 -7.45 11.14
C VAL A 170 3.40 -7.80 11.82
N SER A 171 2.86 -6.85 12.59
CA SER A 171 1.65 -7.04 13.40
C SER A 171 0.34 -6.72 12.67
N SER A 172 0.43 -6.08 11.49
CA SER A 172 -0.71 -5.74 10.67
C SER A 172 -0.35 -5.59 9.19
N VAL A 173 -1.38 -5.57 8.34
CA VAL A 173 -1.24 -5.25 6.93
C VAL A 173 -0.62 -3.87 6.70
N GLU A 174 -0.98 -2.88 7.50
CA GLU A 174 -0.40 -1.53 7.36
C GLU A 174 1.08 -1.50 7.76
N GLU A 175 1.48 -2.27 8.77
CA GLU A 175 2.90 -2.42 9.14
C GLU A 175 3.69 -3.18 8.05
N LEU A 176 3.07 -4.16 7.38
CA LEU A 176 3.66 -4.82 6.21
C LEU A 176 3.98 -3.80 5.10
N HIS A 177 3.04 -2.90 4.82
CA HIS A 177 3.25 -1.83 3.86
C HIS A 177 4.42 -0.94 4.28
N LYS A 178 4.40 -0.41 5.51
CA LYS A 178 5.48 0.46 6.02
C LYS A 178 6.85 -0.21 5.96
N MET A 179 6.93 -1.49 6.33
CA MET A 179 8.16 -2.28 6.24
C MET A 179 8.66 -2.33 4.80
N ILE A 180 7.81 -2.70 3.85
CA ILE A 180 8.19 -2.80 2.44
C ILE A 180 8.52 -1.42 1.83
N TRP A 181 7.83 -0.35 2.21
CA TRP A 181 8.20 1.00 1.78
C TRP A 181 9.63 1.37 2.23
N LYS A 182 10.00 1.01 3.46
CA LYS A 182 11.37 1.20 3.94
C LYS A 182 12.38 0.36 3.15
N GLU A 183 12.06 -0.91 2.93
CA GLU A 183 12.93 -1.86 2.21
C GLU A 183 13.10 -1.53 0.73
N GLU A 184 12.09 -1.00 0.06
CA GLU A 184 12.11 -0.86 -1.40
C GLU A 184 12.25 0.59 -1.87
N VAL A 185 11.72 1.56 -1.13
CA VAL A 185 11.76 2.99 -1.51
C VAL A 185 12.87 3.73 -0.78
N LEU A 186 13.07 3.46 0.51
CA LEU A 186 14.03 4.18 1.35
C LEU A 186 15.33 3.40 1.58
N GLU A 187 15.55 2.28 0.91
CA GLU A 187 16.80 1.54 1.06
C GLU A 187 18.00 2.43 0.73
N GLN A 188 18.94 2.53 1.67
CA GLN A 188 20.20 3.27 1.61
C GLN A 188 20.12 4.58 0.80
N LYS A 189 20.36 4.49 -0.51
CA LYS A 189 20.34 5.61 -1.47
C LYS A 189 19.03 6.41 -1.44
N GLY A 190 17.88 5.75 -1.34
CA GLY A 190 16.58 6.45 -1.32
C GLY A 190 16.38 7.31 -0.08
N LEU A 191 16.85 6.83 1.08
CA LEU A 191 16.82 7.63 2.31
C LEU A 191 17.83 8.78 2.26
N GLU A 192 19.05 8.52 1.77
CA GLU A 192 20.09 9.53 1.58
C GLU A 192 19.60 10.68 0.68
N GLU A 193 19.04 10.38 -0.48
CA GLU A 193 18.51 11.40 -1.41
C GLU A 193 17.38 12.25 -0.78
N VAL A 194 16.48 11.62 -0.02
CA VAL A 194 15.42 12.36 0.70
C VAL A 194 16.01 13.23 1.80
N MET A 195 17.00 12.73 2.54
CA MET A 195 17.66 13.48 3.62
C MET A 195 18.50 14.64 3.09
N ASP A 196 19.22 14.46 1.99
CA ASP A 196 19.99 15.49 1.32
C ASP A 196 19.07 16.60 0.81
N ALA A 197 17.97 16.24 0.16
CA ALA A 197 16.96 17.21 -0.28
C ALA A 197 16.37 17.99 0.91
N VAL A 198 16.11 17.34 2.05
CA VAL A 198 15.68 18.01 3.29
C VAL A 198 16.76 18.97 3.80
N ALA A 199 18.03 18.56 3.80
CA ALA A 199 19.14 19.38 4.26
C ALA A 199 19.34 20.63 3.38
N VAL A 200 19.23 20.47 2.05
CA VAL A 200 19.27 21.59 1.10
C VAL A 200 18.13 22.58 1.38
N LEU A 201 16.89 22.11 1.51
CA LEU A 201 15.76 23.01 1.76
C LEU A 201 15.81 23.70 3.13
N ARG A 202 16.42 23.08 4.15
CA ARG A 202 16.63 23.69 5.48
C ARG A 202 17.66 24.82 5.46
N LYS A 203 18.65 24.76 4.57
CA LYS A 203 19.72 25.76 4.45
C LYS A 203 19.34 26.95 3.56
N LEU A 204 18.25 26.84 2.82
CA LEU A 204 17.79 27.89 1.89
C LEU A 204 16.98 28.96 2.63
N ASP A 205 17.59 30.15 2.76
CA ASP A 205 16.90 31.36 3.19
C ASP A 205 16.41 32.15 1.97
N GLY A 206 15.11 32.50 1.93
CA GLY A 206 14.50 33.24 0.83
C GLY A 206 12.97 33.26 0.84
N GLY A 207 12.35 33.91 -0.16
CA GLY A 207 10.90 34.17 -0.22
C GLY A 207 9.96 32.95 -0.21
N MET A 208 10.50 31.73 -0.35
CA MET A 208 9.76 30.46 -0.28
C MET A 208 10.05 29.66 1.02
N SER A 209 10.67 30.29 2.02
CA SER A 209 11.12 29.64 3.26
C SER A 209 9.97 28.97 4.04
N GLU A 210 8.81 29.64 4.16
CA GLU A 210 7.65 29.06 4.87
C GLU A 210 7.10 27.81 4.17
N TYR A 211 6.98 27.85 2.85
CA TYR A 211 6.56 26.69 2.05
C TYR A 211 7.56 25.53 2.18
N ASN A 212 8.87 25.82 2.12
CA ASN A 212 9.92 24.82 2.31
C ASN A 212 9.84 24.17 3.68
N SER A 213 9.61 24.98 4.72
CA SER A 213 9.48 24.51 6.10
C SER A 213 8.28 23.56 6.26
N ALA A 214 7.13 23.88 5.65
CA ALA A 214 5.96 23.00 5.65
C ALA A 214 6.25 21.65 4.96
N LEU A 215 6.83 21.68 3.75
CA LEU A 215 7.19 20.46 3.02
C LEU A 215 8.19 19.59 3.80
N VAL A 216 9.24 20.19 4.36
CA VAL A 216 10.22 19.50 5.21
C VAL A 216 9.54 18.87 6.42
N LYS A 217 8.63 19.59 7.08
CA LYS A 217 7.89 19.07 8.23
C LYS A 217 7.04 17.84 7.86
N ASP A 218 6.38 17.86 6.71
CA ASP A 218 5.56 16.74 6.25
C ASP A 218 6.41 15.51 5.90
N VAL A 219 7.58 15.71 5.29
CA VAL A 219 8.56 14.63 5.03
C VAL A 219 9.11 14.05 6.33
N VAL A 220 9.49 14.89 7.29
CA VAL A 220 9.98 14.42 8.60
C VAL A 220 8.89 13.62 9.32
N LYS A 221 7.64 14.06 9.23
CA LYS A 221 6.49 13.36 9.79
C LYS A 221 6.26 12.00 9.09
N SER A 222 6.40 11.91 7.77
CA SER A 222 6.26 10.63 7.06
C SER A 222 7.36 9.64 7.44
N LEU A 223 8.61 10.08 7.52
CA LEU A 223 9.76 9.28 7.95
C LEU A 223 9.58 8.77 9.39
N SER A 224 9.14 9.65 10.29
CA SER A 224 8.82 9.27 11.67
C SER A 224 7.69 8.23 11.73
N GLY A 225 6.66 8.38 10.90
CA GLY A 225 5.56 7.41 10.78
C GLY A 225 5.99 6.03 10.25
N LEU A 226 7.13 5.95 9.56
CA LEU A 226 7.78 4.71 9.14
C LEU A 226 8.71 4.13 10.22
N GLY A 227 8.95 4.85 11.31
CA GLY A 227 9.92 4.51 12.34
C GLY A 227 11.36 4.81 11.93
N VAL A 228 11.58 5.72 10.98
CA VAL A 228 12.91 6.26 10.64
C VAL A 228 13.16 7.46 11.54
N THR A 229 14.14 7.34 12.43
CA THR A 229 14.59 8.46 13.26
C THR A 229 15.67 9.22 12.50
N LEU A 230 15.43 10.51 12.27
CA LEU A 230 16.49 11.41 11.86
C LEU A 230 17.30 11.72 13.13
N GLU A 231 18.50 11.16 13.26
CA GLU A 231 19.44 11.66 14.24
C GLU A 231 19.76 13.11 13.86
N SER A 232 19.39 14.03 14.75
CA SER A 232 19.57 15.46 14.64
C SER A 232 21.00 15.88 14.94
#